data_AF-A0A348AIS7-F1
#
_entry.id   AF-A0A348AIS7-F1
#
_cell.length_a   1.000
_cell.length_b   1.000
_cell.length_c   1.000
_cell.angle_alpha   90.00
_cell.angle_beta   90.00
_cell.angle_gamma   90.00
#
_symmetry.space_group_name_H-M   'P 1'
#
loop_
_entity.id
_entity.type
_entity.pdbx_description
1 polymer ?
#
loop_
_entity_poly.entity_id
_entity_poly.type
_entity_poly.pdbx_seq_one_letter_code
_entity_poly.pdbx_strand_id
1 'polypeptide(L)'
;MESLDYDFAVSRYSKEDFRYEFVNAYIACVKGLCNKIIYNCKLERPRNDSEFLNFYIYMENPDSNVQYRIDNPKHEYILAFYEVLKKCNLQGITMNTRIQFILKDIVKTMKATAVTKAWKDIHEPIGNLFPECAYLSAWEIYFYVFIQNDKYEKLLADEARMEEIKRYSYKAVKRCDKDNVWKYEEYRIKVDNYKIYHDIGGRNYFNSDAMNLCRCI
;
A
#
# COMPACT_ATOMS: atom_id res chain seq x y z
N MET A 1 6.71 -6.66 -4.74
CA MET A 1 5.85 -6.82 -5.94
C MET A 1 4.53 -6.10 -5.70
N GLU A 2 4.61 -4.82 -5.31
CA GLU A 2 3.48 -3.93 -4.93
C GLU A 2 2.93 -3.16 -6.14
N SER A 3 3.64 -3.14 -7.28
CA SER A 3 3.20 -2.39 -8.47
C SER A 3 1.90 -2.92 -9.10
N LEU A 4 1.46 -4.13 -8.76
CA LEU A 4 0.21 -4.72 -9.23
C LEU A 4 -1.01 -4.26 -8.41
N ASP A 5 -0.84 -3.76 -7.19
CA ASP A 5 -1.98 -3.44 -6.32
C ASP A 5 -2.66 -2.13 -6.69
N TYR A 6 -1.91 -1.17 -7.25
CA TYR A 6 -2.44 0.13 -7.67
C TYR A 6 -3.05 0.14 -9.05
N ASP A 7 -2.44 -0.55 -10.02
CA ASP A 7 -3.06 -0.66 -11.34
C ASP A 7 -4.49 -1.19 -11.21
N PHE A 8 -4.75 -2.12 -10.27
CA PHE A 8 -6.10 -2.56 -9.91
C PHE A 8 -6.90 -1.64 -8.99
N ALA A 9 -6.27 -0.92 -8.04
CA ALA A 9 -6.99 0.01 -7.17
C ALA A 9 -7.66 1.15 -7.97
N VAL A 10 -7.05 1.56 -9.09
CA VAL A 10 -7.59 2.58 -10.01
C VAL A 10 -8.26 2.01 -11.26
N SER A 11 -7.95 0.79 -11.71
CA SER A 11 -8.66 0.16 -12.83
C SER A 11 -9.96 -0.47 -12.36
N ARG A 12 -11.09 0.18 -12.65
CA ARG A 12 -12.40 -0.47 -12.58
C ARG A 12 -12.45 -1.59 -13.61
N TYR A 13 -13.22 -2.64 -13.33
CA TYR A 13 -13.58 -3.62 -14.35
C TYR A 13 -14.21 -2.90 -15.55
N SER A 14 -13.89 -3.33 -16.77
CA SER A 14 -14.58 -2.82 -17.96
C SER A 14 -15.99 -3.40 -18.02
N LYS A 15 -16.89 -2.81 -18.82
CA LYS A 15 -18.29 -3.28 -18.92
C LYS A 15 -18.39 -4.71 -19.45
N GLU A 16 -17.39 -5.15 -20.20
CA GLU A 16 -17.28 -6.46 -20.82
C GLU A 16 -16.75 -7.52 -19.84
N ASP A 17 -16.21 -7.12 -18.68
CA ASP A 17 -15.74 -8.05 -17.66
C ASP A 17 -16.92 -8.63 -16.87
N PHE A 18 -16.97 -9.96 -16.73
CA PHE A 18 -18.06 -10.65 -16.02
C PHE A 18 -18.22 -10.23 -14.54
N ARG A 19 -17.21 -9.58 -13.94
CA ARG A 19 -17.26 -9.06 -12.57
C ARG A 19 -17.89 -7.68 -12.48
N TYR A 20 -18.01 -6.96 -13.59
CA TYR A 20 -18.43 -5.55 -13.63
C TYR A 20 -19.79 -5.30 -12.98
N GLU A 21 -20.81 -6.06 -13.39
CA GLU A 21 -22.17 -5.87 -12.89
C GLU A 21 -22.25 -6.13 -11.39
N PHE A 22 -21.64 -7.23 -10.94
CA PHE A 22 -21.58 -7.62 -9.53
C PHE A 22 -20.93 -6.52 -8.68
N VAL A 23 -19.76 -6.02 -9.10
CA VAL A 23 -19.01 -5.02 -8.34
C VAL A 23 -19.76 -3.70 -8.24
N ASN A 24 -20.41 -3.25 -9.32
CA ASN A 24 -21.22 -2.04 -9.27
C ASN A 24 -22.46 -2.21 -8.37
N ALA A 25 -23.12 -3.36 -8.44
CA ALA A 25 -24.25 -3.67 -7.57
C ALA A 25 -23.83 -3.73 -6.09
N TYR A 26 -22.65 -4.30 -5.81
CA TYR A 26 -22.07 -4.35 -4.47
C TYR A 26 -21.77 -2.94 -3.92
N ILE A 27 -21.09 -2.10 -4.70
CA ILE A 27 -20.78 -0.71 -4.30
C ILE A 27 -22.07 0.07 -4.01
N ALA A 28 -23.10 -0.08 -4.84
CA ALA A 28 -24.39 0.57 -4.63
C ALA A 28 -25.10 0.04 -3.37
N CYS A 29 -25.03 -1.27 -3.11
CA CYS A 29 -25.60 -1.90 -1.93
C CYS A 29 -24.94 -1.39 -0.64
N VAL A 30 -23.60 -1.35 -0.59
CA VAL A 30 -22.87 -0.81 0.56
C VAL A 30 -23.20 0.65 0.80
N LYS A 31 -23.24 1.48 -0.25
CA LYS A 31 -23.64 2.89 -0.13
C LYS A 31 -25.03 3.03 0.49
N GLY A 32 -25.98 2.16 0.12
CA GLY A 32 -27.33 2.15 0.69
C GLY A 32 -27.38 1.67 2.15
N LEU A 33 -26.56 0.68 2.53
CA LEU A 33 -26.58 0.08 3.87
C LEU A 33 -25.91 0.95 4.94
N CYS A 34 -24.76 1.55 4.61
CA CYS A 34 -23.91 2.18 5.62
C CYS A 34 -23.37 3.56 5.21
N ASN A 35 -23.82 4.10 4.06
CA ASN A 35 -23.40 5.39 3.52
C ASN A 35 -21.87 5.54 3.39
N LYS A 36 -21.16 4.45 3.10
CA LYS A 36 -19.72 4.43 2.88
C LYS A 36 -19.41 4.48 1.38
N ILE A 37 -18.32 5.16 1.03
CA ILE A 37 -17.83 5.28 -0.33
C ILE A 37 -16.80 4.17 -0.58
N ILE A 38 -17.14 3.25 -1.47
CA ILE A 38 -16.20 2.28 -2.02
C ILE A 38 -15.76 2.78 -3.39
N TYR A 39 -14.45 2.88 -3.59
CA TYR A 39 -13.85 3.33 -4.84
C TYR A 39 -13.75 2.20 -5.88
N ASN A 40 -13.37 1.00 -5.42
CA ASN A 40 -13.26 -0.19 -6.25
C ASN A 40 -13.27 -1.47 -5.40
N CYS A 41 -13.43 -2.63 -6.04
CA CYS A 41 -13.27 -3.95 -5.42
C CYS A 41 -12.45 -4.89 -6.30
N LYS A 42 -11.68 -5.80 -5.71
CA LYS A 42 -10.87 -6.80 -6.45
C LYS A 42 -11.10 -8.20 -5.91
N LEU A 43 -11.39 -9.15 -6.81
CA LEU A 43 -11.39 -10.59 -6.52
C LEU A 43 -10.07 -11.20 -7.00
N GLU A 44 -9.37 -11.90 -6.12
CA GLU A 44 -8.07 -12.50 -6.44
C GLU A 44 -7.89 -13.84 -5.72
N ARG A 45 -7.30 -14.83 -6.40
CA ARG A 45 -6.81 -16.04 -5.75
C ARG A 45 -5.50 -15.72 -5.02
N PRO A 46 -5.33 -16.14 -3.76
CA PRO A 46 -4.04 -16.07 -3.08
C PRO A 46 -2.97 -16.75 -3.93
N ARG A 47 -1.71 -16.32 -3.79
CA ARG A 47 -0.58 -16.87 -4.56
C ARG A 47 -0.20 -18.31 -4.16
N ASN A 48 -0.80 -18.83 -3.10
CA ASN A 48 -0.62 -20.19 -2.61
C ASN A 48 -1.83 -21.01 -3.06
N ASP A 49 -1.75 -22.34 -3.04
CA ASP A 49 -2.86 -23.28 -3.34
C ASP A 49 -3.99 -23.24 -2.28
N SER A 50 -4.29 -22.05 -1.76
CA SER A 50 -5.32 -21.77 -0.80
C SER A 50 -6.72 -22.03 -1.37
N GLU A 51 -7.58 -22.60 -0.52
CA GLU A 51 -8.97 -22.92 -0.86
C GLU A 51 -9.93 -21.71 -0.85
N PHE A 52 -9.42 -20.49 -0.63
CA PHE A 52 -10.22 -19.29 -0.48
C PHE A 52 -9.83 -18.21 -1.49
N LEU A 53 -10.75 -17.26 -1.71
CA LEU A 53 -10.51 -16.06 -2.51
C LEU A 53 -10.35 -14.83 -1.60
N ASN A 54 -9.56 -13.86 -2.05
CA ASN A 54 -9.52 -12.54 -1.44
C ASN A 54 -10.48 -11.61 -2.16
N PHE A 55 -11.31 -10.92 -1.39
CA PHE A 55 -12.13 -9.81 -1.84
C PHE A 55 -11.63 -8.51 -1.19
N TYR A 56 -10.88 -7.73 -1.96
CA TYR A 56 -10.36 -6.45 -1.54
C TYR A 56 -11.39 -5.36 -1.78
N ILE A 57 -11.62 -4.51 -0.77
CA ILE A 57 -12.55 -3.38 -0.81
C ILE A 57 -11.72 -2.11 -0.62
N TYR A 58 -11.62 -1.29 -1.66
CA TYR A 58 -10.84 -0.06 -1.63
C TYR A 58 -11.73 1.11 -1.20
N MET A 59 -11.40 1.73 -0.07
CA MET A 59 -12.14 2.84 0.51
C MET A 59 -11.20 3.84 1.18
N GLU A 60 -11.71 5.03 1.49
CA GLU A 60 -10.98 5.98 2.33
C GLU A 60 -11.14 5.65 3.81
N ASN A 61 -10.04 5.76 4.55
CA ASN A 61 -10.01 5.61 6.01
C ASN A 61 -10.71 4.33 6.54
N PRO A 62 -10.40 3.12 6.02
CA PRO A 62 -10.80 1.90 6.71
C PRO A 62 -10.05 1.85 8.04
N ASP A 63 -10.74 1.54 9.14
CA ASP A 63 -10.21 1.67 10.50
C ASP A 63 -8.75 1.15 10.66
N SER A 64 -7.84 2.12 10.80
CA SER A 64 -6.47 2.08 11.35
C SER A 64 -5.32 1.28 10.70
N ASN A 65 -5.48 0.49 9.64
CA ASN A 65 -4.33 -0.17 8.95
C ASN A 65 -4.37 -0.03 7.42
N VAL A 66 -3.23 -0.20 6.73
CA VAL A 66 -3.15 -0.20 5.25
C VAL A 66 -4.09 -1.27 4.65
N GLN A 67 -4.18 -2.39 5.35
CA GLN A 67 -5.10 -3.49 5.10
C GLN A 67 -5.75 -3.93 6.41
N TYR A 68 -7.05 -4.19 6.38
CA TYR A 68 -7.78 -4.73 7.52
C TYR A 68 -8.62 -5.92 7.06
N ARG A 69 -8.35 -7.10 7.62
CA ARG A 69 -9.15 -8.30 7.38
C ARG A 69 -10.40 -8.25 8.25
N ILE A 70 -11.55 -8.48 7.62
CA ILE A 70 -12.83 -8.57 8.33
C ILE A 70 -13.02 -9.99 8.82
N ASP A 71 -12.94 -10.20 10.14
CA ASP A 71 -13.15 -11.52 10.75
C ASP A 71 -14.59 -11.74 11.23
N ASN A 72 -15.38 -10.67 11.42
CA ASN A 72 -16.77 -10.80 11.84
C ASN A 72 -17.67 -11.15 10.63
N PRO A 73 -18.26 -12.35 10.55
CA PRO A 73 -19.12 -12.74 9.43
C PRO A 73 -20.42 -11.90 9.32
N LYS A 74 -20.80 -11.19 10.40
CA LYS A 74 -21.97 -10.29 10.43
C LYS A 74 -21.62 -8.85 10.03
N HIS A 75 -20.40 -8.59 9.56
CA HIS A 75 -19.99 -7.27 9.15
C HIS A 75 -20.77 -6.81 7.90
N GLU A 76 -21.14 -5.52 7.84
CA GLU A 76 -21.94 -4.93 6.77
C GLU A 76 -21.43 -5.23 5.35
N TYR A 77 -20.12 -5.12 5.11
CA TYR A 77 -19.49 -5.45 3.83
C TYR A 77 -19.64 -6.93 3.42
N ILE A 78 -19.61 -7.85 4.38
CA ILE A 78 -19.82 -9.28 4.11
C ILE A 78 -21.29 -9.54 3.79
N LEU A 79 -22.19 -8.96 4.58
CA LEU A 79 -23.64 -9.10 4.36
C LEU A 79 -24.05 -8.53 3.00
N ALA A 80 -23.54 -7.34 2.64
CA ALA A 80 -23.79 -6.70 1.35
C ALA A 80 -23.33 -7.59 0.18
N PHE A 81 -22.16 -8.23 0.30
CA PHE A 81 -21.63 -9.12 -0.74
C PHE A 81 -22.60 -10.27 -1.04
N TYR A 82 -23.04 -10.96 0.00
CA TYR A 82 -23.95 -12.10 -0.15
C TYR A 82 -25.36 -11.70 -0.55
N GLU A 83 -25.84 -10.52 -0.13
CA GLU A 83 -27.11 -9.97 -0.62
C GLU A 83 -27.08 -9.65 -2.12
N VAL A 84 -25.94 -9.16 -2.62
CA VAL A 84 -25.74 -8.91 -4.05
C VAL A 84 -25.59 -10.24 -4.80
N LEU A 85 -24.85 -11.22 -4.27
CA LEU A 85 -24.64 -12.53 -4.90
C LEU A 85 -25.95 -13.30 -5.14
N LYS A 86 -26.96 -13.11 -4.28
CA LYS A 86 -28.30 -13.69 -4.49
C LYS A 86 -29.03 -13.15 -5.71
N LYS A 87 -28.67 -11.95 -6.19
CA LYS A 87 -29.40 -11.20 -7.23
C LYS A 87 -28.56 -11.01 -8.49
N CYS A 88 -27.24 -11.02 -8.36
CA CYS A 88 -26.28 -10.85 -9.44
C CYS A 88 -25.32 -12.05 -9.42
N ASN A 89 -25.40 -12.88 -10.47
CA ASN A 89 -24.55 -14.05 -10.58
C ASN A 89 -23.10 -13.63 -10.83
N LEU A 90 -22.17 -14.21 -10.06
CA LEU A 90 -20.74 -14.02 -10.24
C LEU A 90 -20.13 -15.36 -10.60
N GLN A 91 -19.78 -15.55 -11.87
CA GLN A 91 -19.38 -16.84 -12.40
C GLN A 91 -18.25 -17.49 -11.57
N GLY A 92 -18.47 -18.75 -11.16
CA GLY A 92 -17.52 -19.51 -10.34
C GLY A 92 -17.56 -19.20 -8.84
N ILE A 93 -18.44 -18.31 -8.39
CA ILE A 93 -18.65 -17.96 -6.98
C ILE A 93 -20.04 -18.40 -6.55
N THR A 94 -20.10 -19.09 -5.42
CA THR A 94 -21.34 -19.56 -4.81
C THR A 94 -21.44 -19.06 -3.37
N MET A 95 -22.61 -19.24 -2.75
CA MET A 95 -22.82 -18.91 -1.33
C MET A 95 -21.87 -19.68 -0.38
N ASN A 96 -21.31 -20.80 -0.84
CA ASN A 96 -20.39 -21.65 -0.05
C ASN A 96 -18.91 -21.38 -0.38
N THR A 97 -18.62 -20.53 -1.35
CA THR A 97 -17.23 -20.18 -1.70
C THR A 97 -16.59 -19.47 -0.52
N ARG A 98 -15.42 -19.95 -0.06
CA ARG A 98 -14.68 -19.33 1.03
C ARG A 98 -14.04 -18.03 0.53
N ILE A 99 -14.43 -16.90 1.13
CA ILE A 99 -13.94 -15.57 0.75
C ILE A 99 -13.41 -14.86 2.00
N GLN A 100 -12.20 -14.33 1.91
CA GLN A 100 -11.63 -13.40 2.88
C GLN A 100 -11.89 -11.97 2.42
N PHE A 101 -12.47 -11.16 3.31
CA PHE A 101 -12.79 -9.77 3.03
C PHE A 101 -11.71 -8.87 3.61
N ILE A 102 -11.13 -8.01 2.79
CA ILE A 102 -9.98 -7.19 3.16
C ILE A 102 -10.26 -5.74 2.76
N LEU A 103 -10.36 -4.85 3.74
CA LEU A 103 -10.43 -3.41 3.49
C LEU A 103 -9.03 -2.89 3.16
N LYS A 104 -8.92 -2.06 2.13
CA LYS A 104 -7.69 -1.37 1.73
C LYS A 104 -7.92 0.12 1.67
N ASP A 105 -6.97 0.88 2.22
CA ASP A 105 -6.96 2.32 2.11
C ASP A 105 -6.51 2.74 0.70
N ILE A 106 -7.43 3.32 -0.07
CA ILE A 106 -7.16 3.72 -1.46
C ILE A 106 -6.08 4.81 -1.53
N VAL A 107 -6.10 5.78 -0.61
CA VAL A 107 -5.14 6.89 -0.61
C VAL A 107 -3.76 6.37 -0.27
N LYS A 108 -3.63 5.48 0.72
CA LYS A 108 -2.35 4.83 1.03
C LYS A 108 -1.85 3.97 -0.11
N THR A 109 -2.74 3.28 -0.83
CA THR A 109 -2.37 2.49 -2.02
C THR A 109 -1.83 3.37 -3.15
N MET A 110 -2.47 4.51 -3.41
CA MET A 110 -2.00 5.52 -4.37
C MET A 110 -0.62 6.06 -3.97
N LYS A 111 -0.48 6.45 -2.69
CA LYS A 111 0.76 6.96 -2.13
C LYS A 111 1.92 5.96 -2.25
N ALA A 112 1.69 4.71 -1.84
CA ALA A 112 2.68 3.63 -1.87
C ALA A 112 3.17 3.31 -3.30
N THR A 113 2.30 3.51 -4.28
CA THR A 113 2.65 3.28 -5.69
C THR A 113 3.55 4.36 -6.25
N ALA A 114 3.24 5.63 -5.96
CA ALA A 114 4.12 6.73 -6.33
C ALA A 114 5.52 6.51 -5.72
N VAL A 115 5.60 6.08 -4.46
CA VAL A 115 6.84 5.70 -3.78
C VAL A 115 7.54 4.55 -4.50
N THR A 116 6.88 3.42 -4.71
CA THR A 116 7.46 2.24 -5.37
C THR A 116 7.97 2.54 -6.79
N LYS A 117 7.25 3.38 -7.54
CA LYS A 117 7.67 3.82 -8.88
C LYS A 117 8.90 4.72 -8.79
N ALA A 118 8.88 5.72 -7.92
CA ALA A 118 10.00 6.64 -7.74
C ALA A 118 11.25 5.92 -7.21
N TRP A 119 11.10 4.88 -6.38
CA TRP A 119 12.23 4.07 -5.91
C TRP A 119 13.04 3.52 -7.07
N LYS A 120 12.39 2.99 -8.12
CA LYS A 120 13.07 2.47 -9.32
C LYS A 120 13.94 3.52 -10.01
N ASP A 121 13.59 4.81 -9.88
CA ASP A 121 14.32 5.90 -10.52
C ASP A 121 15.50 6.39 -9.66
N ILE A 122 15.44 6.24 -8.33
CA ILE A 122 16.39 6.90 -7.43
C ILE A 122 17.23 5.95 -6.55
N HIS A 123 16.92 4.65 -6.49
CA HIS A 123 17.61 3.75 -5.56
C HIS A 123 19.10 3.56 -5.86
N GLU A 124 19.50 3.61 -7.13
CA GLU A 124 20.91 3.58 -7.53
C GLU A 124 21.60 4.95 -7.44
N PRO A 125 21.05 6.04 -8.02
CA PRO A 125 21.77 7.32 -8.06
C PRO A 125 21.82 8.06 -6.73
N ILE A 126 21.01 7.71 -5.72
CA ILE A 126 20.98 8.43 -4.44
C ILE A 126 22.34 8.42 -3.74
N GLY A 127 23.09 7.32 -3.78
CA GLY A 127 24.41 7.21 -3.16
C GLY A 127 25.48 8.09 -3.83
N ASN A 128 25.28 8.46 -5.10
CA ASN A 128 26.18 9.39 -5.79
C ASN A 128 25.92 10.85 -5.37
N LEU A 129 24.67 11.20 -5.08
CA LEU A 129 24.26 12.54 -4.68
C LEU A 129 24.41 12.76 -3.17
N PHE A 130 24.21 11.70 -2.40
CA PHE A 130 24.32 11.65 -0.95
C PHE A 130 25.24 10.48 -0.59
N PRO A 131 26.57 10.68 -0.59
CA PRO A 131 27.55 9.61 -0.32
C PRO A 131 27.37 8.91 1.03
N GLU A 132 26.72 9.57 1.99
CA GLU A 132 26.33 8.99 3.28
C GLU A 132 25.22 7.92 3.17
N CYS A 133 24.40 7.95 2.12
CA CYS A 133 23.32 7.01 1.87
C CYS A 133 23.89 5.72 1.25
N ALA A 134 23.99 4.67 2.06
CA ALA A 134 24.48 3.36 1.62
C ALA A 134 23.46 2.60 0.78
N TYR A 135 22.17 2.71 1.11
CA TYR A 135 21.11 1.98 0.42
C TYR A 135 19.76 2.70 0.54
N LEU A 136 18.88 2.47 -0.43
CA LEU A 136 17.52 2.98 -0.44
C LEU A 136 16.53 1.86 -0.76
N SER A 137 15.51 1.72 0.07
CA SER A 137 14.38 0.82 -0.17
C SER A 137 13.07 1.58 -0.17
N ALA A 138 12.05 1.02 -0.82
CA ALA A 138 10.66 1.42 -0.65
C ALA A 138 9.91 0.34 0.14
N TRP A 139 9.03 0.79 1.03
CA TRP A 139 8.08 -0.09 1.71
C TRP A 139 6.85 0.73 2.11
N GLU A 140 5.67 0.27 1.72
CA GLU A 140 4.41 1.00 1.87
C GLU A 140 4.54 2.44 1.32
N ILE A 141 4.24 3.45 2.14
CA ILE A 141 4.24 4.87 1.77
C ILE A 141 5.59 5.56 2.03
N TYR A 142 6.64 4.81 2.40
CA TYR A 142 7.91 5.39 2.83
C TYR A 142 9.08 4.96 1.94
N PHE A 143 10.05 5.87 1.83
CA PHE A 143 11.42 5.47 1.56
C PHE A 143 12.15 5.20 2.86
N TYR A 144 12.89 4.09 2.87
CA TYR A 144 13.83 3.70 3.90
C TYR A 144 15.23 4.02 3.39
N VAL A 145 15.82 5.09 3.94
CA VAL A 145 17.15 5.57 3.63
C VAL A 145 18.11 4.98 4.66
N PHE A 146 19.02 4.12 4.21
CA PHE A 146 19.99 3.48 5.06
C PHE A 146 21.33 4.19 4.95
N ILE A 147 21.83 4.66 6.08
CA ILE A 147 23.02 5.51 6.15
C ILE A 147 24.23 4.65 6.53
N GLN A 148 25.39 4.97 5.96
CA GLN A 148 26.66 4.34 6.34
C GLN A 148 26.89 4.43 7.85
N ASN A 149 27.34 3.33 8.45
CA ASN A 149 27.44 3.20 9.91
C ASN A 149 28.33 4.29 10.55
N ASP A 150 29.42 4.66 9.90
CA ASP A 150 30.35 5.70 10.37
C ASP A 150 29.84 7.14 10.14
N LYS A 151 28.73 7.31 9.40
CA LYS A 151 28.09 8.61 9.13
C LYS A 151 26.76 8.81 9.87
N TYR A 152 26.17 7.74 10.39
CA TYR A 152 24.79 7.73 10.91
C TYR A 152 24.52 8.81 11.97
N GLU A 153 25.24 8.79 13.10
CA GLU A 153 25.02 9.74 14.20
C GLU A 153 25.25 11.20 13.76
N LYS A 154 26.27 11.42 12.93
CA LYS A 154 26.58 12.77 12.42
C LYS A 154 25.45 13.28 11.53
N LEU A 155 24.91 12.43 10.65
CA LEU A 155 23.85 12.82 9.74
C LEU A 155 22.52 13.03 10.48
N LEU A 156 22.22 12.21 11.49
CA LEU A 156 21.02 12.41 12.31
C LEU A 156 20.99 13.76 13.05
N ALA A 157 22.16 14.31 13.37
CA ALA A 157 22.30 15.62 13.98
C ALA A 157 22.26 16.78 12.95
N ASP A 158 22.34 16.50 11.65
CA ASP A 158 22.34 17.49 10.57
C ASP A 158 20.94 17.63 9.95
N GLU A 159 20.09 18.43 10.58
CA GLU A 159 18.70 18.65 10.15
C GLU A 159 18.62 19.19 8.72
N ALA A 160 19.55 20.06 8.32
CA ALA A 160 19.58 20.66 7.00
C ALA A 160 19.84 19.61 5.92
N ARG A 161 20.81 18.72 6.17
CA ARG A 161 21.14 17.63 5.25
C ARG A 161 20.03 16.58 5.18
N MET A 162 19.40 16.24 6.30
CA MET A 162 18.24 15.33 6.32
C MET A 162 17.05 15.89 5.54
N GLU A 163 16.78 17.19 5.68
CA GLU A 163 15.75 17.89 4.91
C GLU A 163 16.08 17.91 3.40
N GLU A 164 17.35 18.04 3.03
CA GLU A 164 17.79 17.95 1.62
C GLU A 164 17.50 16.57 1.02
N ILE A 165 17.83 15.49 1.74
CA ILE A 165 17.54 14.11 1.33
C ILE A 165 16.02 13.90 1.19
N LYS A 166 15.24 14.40 2.16
CA LYS A 166 13.77 14.34 2.12
C LYS A 166 13.19 15.09 0.92
N ARG A 167 13.69 16.30 0.62
CA ARG A 167 13.26 17.08 -0.56
C ARG A 167 13.58 16.38 -1.86
N TYR A 168 14.78 15.82 -1.99
CA TYR A 168 15.18 15.05 -3.17
C TYR A 168 14.24 13.86 -3.38
N SER A 169 14.02 13.10 -2.31
CA SER A 169 13.13 11.94 -2.28
C SER A 169 11.69 12.30 -2.65
N TYR A 170 11.14 13.36 -2.05
CA TYR A 170 9.81 13.86 -2.36
C TYR A 170 9.66 14.28 -3.82
N LYS A 171 10.65 14.99 -4.38
CA LYS A 171 10.61 15.40 -5.79
C LYS A 171 10.49 14.18 -6.71
N ALA A 172 11.17 13.09 -6.39
CA ALA A 172 11.05 11.85 -7.16
C ALA A 172 9.64 11.26 -7.04
N VAL A 173 9.13 11.11 -5.81
CA VAL A 173 7.75 10.61 -5.56
C VAL A 173 6.71 11.47 -6.27
N LYS A 174 6.86 12.80 -6.23
CA LYS A 174 5.90 13.73 -6.84
C LYS A 174 5.82 13.61 -8.36
N ARG A 175 6.92 13.27 -9.04
CA ARG A 175 6.90 12.99 -10.48
C ARG A 175 6.09 11.72 -10.82
N CYS A 176 6.02 10.77 -9.90
CA CYS A 176 5.26 9.52 -10.05
C CYS A 176 3.82 9.59 -9.49
N ASP A 177 3.47 10.68 -8.80
CA ASP A 177 2.18 10.92 -8.15
C ASP A 177 1.12 11.42 -9.15
N LYS A 178 0.62 10.51 -10.00
CA LYS A 178 -0.37 10.83 -11.03
C LYS A 178 -1.69 11.37 -10.46
N ASP A 179 -2.06 10.93 -9.26
CA ASP A 179 -3.32 11.29 -8.60
C ASP A 179 -3.20 12.54 -7.71
N ASN A 180 -2.00 13.15 -7.66
CA ASN A 180 -1.71 14.34 -6.86
C ASN A 180 -2.04 14.18 -5.36
N VAL A 181 -1.87 12.97 -4.81
CA VAL A 181 -2.23 12.64 -3.41
C VAL A 181 -1.12 12.94 -2.41
N TRP A 182 0.11 13.20 -2.87
CA TRP A 182 1.23 13.54 -2.01
C TRP A 182 1.34 15.05 -1.79
N LYS A 183 1.32 15.45 -0.52
CA LYS A 183 1.73 16.77 -0.04
C LYS A 183 3.07 16.67 0.67
N TYR A 184 3.88 17.72 0.58
CA TYR A 184 5.22 17.72 1.16
C TYR A 184 5.17 17.60 2.69
N GLU A 185 4.20 18.26 3.31
CA GLU A 185 3.99 18.33 4.75
C GLU A 185 3.61 16.97 5.36
N GLU A 186 3.05 16.08 4.54
CA GLU A 186 2.67 14.71 4.91
C GLU A 186 3.76 13.69 4.56
N TYR A 187 4.65 14.03 3.63
CA TYR A 187 5.72 13.13 3.19
C TYR A 187 6.76 12.94 4.29
N ARG A 188 7.14 11.69 4.53
CA ARG A 188 8.19 11.34 5.47
C ARG A 188 9.15 10.33 4.87
N ILE A 189 10.40 10.40 5.28
CA ILE A 189 11.38 9.33 5.07
C ILE A 189 11.64 8.60 6.38
N LYS A 190 11.97 7.32 6.28
CA LYS A 190 12.45 6.48 7.37
C LYS A 190 13.94 6.32 7.23
N VAL A 191 14.68 6.55 8.30
CA VAL A 191 16.14 6.61 8.26
C VAL A 191 16.70 5.68 9.31
N ASP A 192 17.60 4.80 8.89
CA ASP A 192 18.23 3.84 9.79
C ASP A 192 19.69 3.56 9.40
N ASN A 193 20.42 2.92 10.30
CA ASN A 193 21.79 2.52 10.10
C ASN A 193 21.86 1.31 9.15
N TYR A 194 22.66 1.42 8.09
CA TYR A 194 22.84 0.35 7.11
C TYR A 194 23.38 -0.93 7.75
N LYS A 195 24.18 -0.85 8.82
CA LYS A 195 24.67 -2.03 9.53
C LYS A 195 23.51 -2.85 10.11
N ILE A 196 22.53 -2.20 10.73
CA ILE A 196 21.34 -2.89 11.30
C ILE A 196 20.57 -3.60 10.18
N TYR A 197 20.30 -2.89 9.08
CA TYR A 197 19.63 -3.46 7.92
C TYR A 197 20.39 -4.65 7.30
N HIS A 198 21.70 -4.51 7.16
CA HIS A 198 22.57 -5.53 6.59
C HIS A 198 22.63 -6.77 7.47
N ASP A 199 22.80 -6.60 8.79
CA ASP A 199 22.94 -7.69 9.76
C ASP A 199 21.63 -8.50 9.91
N ILE A 200 20.46 -7.84 9.90
CA ILE A 200 19.15 -8.52 9.95
C ILE A 200 18.80 -9.16 8.59
N GLY A 201 19.16 -8.46 7.51
CA GLY A 201 19.01 -8.93 6.13
C GLY A 201 17.66 -8.58 5.50
N GLY A 202 17.68 -7.72 4.49
CA GLY A 202 16.64 -7.54 3.47
C GLY A 202 15.20 -7.64 4.00
N ARG A 203 14.50 -8.71 3.61
CA ARG A 203 13.08 -8.93 3.97
C ARG A 203 12.86 -9.16 5.46
N ASN A 204 13.83 -9.71 6.19
CA ASN A 204 13.71 -9.93 7.63
C ASN A 204 13.68 -8.60 8.39
N TYR A 205 14.43 -7.59 7.91
CA TYR A 205 14.41 -6.25 8.50
C TYR A 205 12.99 -5.65 8.50
N PHE A 206 12.31 -5.69 7.35
CA PHE A 206 10.95 -5.14 7.21
C PHE A 206 9.86 -5.92 7.97
N ASN A 207 10.19 -7.13 8.45
CA ASN A 207 9.30 -7.93 9.29
C ASN A 207 9.73 -7.93 10.77
N SER A 208 10.72 -7.11 11.14
CA SER A 208 11.29 -7.08 12.50
C SER A 208 10.94 -5.79 13.24
N ASP A 209 11.07 -5.84 14.57
CA ASP A 209 10.87 -4.66 15.44
C ASP A 209 11.86 -3.52 15.15
N ALA A 210 12.99 -3.79 14.48
CA ALA A 210 13.93 -2.75 14.07
C ALA A 210 13.26 -1.68 13.21
N MET A 211 12.28 -2.07 12.38
CA MET A 211 11.50 -1.13 11.58
C MET A 211 10.74 -0.11 12.44
N ASN A 212 10.34 -0.48 13.67
CA ASN A 212 9.63 0.44 14.57
C ASN A 212 10.57 1.46 15.25
N LEU A 213 11.87 1.17 15.26
CA LEU A 213 12.89 2.01 15.88
C LEU A 213 13.51 3.03 14.91
N CYS A 214 13.26 2.89 13.60
CA CYS A 214 13.82 3.80 12.61
C CYS A 214 13.32 5.24 12.77
N ARG A 215 14.20 6.22 12.50
CA ARG A 215 13.89 7.64 12.64
C ARG A 215 12.94 8.07 11.53
N CYS A 216 11.85 8.75 11.89
CA CYS A 216 10.89 9.33 10.95
C CYS A 216 11.16 10.83 10.80
N ILE A 217 11.28 11.32 9.57
CA ILE A 217 11.61 12.73 9.24
C ILE A 217 10.66 13.26 8.18
#